data_AF-A0A2E1D104-F1
#
_entry.id   AF-A0A2E1D104-F1
#
_cell.length_a   1.000
_cell.length_b   1.000
_cell.length_c   1.000
_cell.angle_alpha   90.00
_cell.angle_beta   90.00
_cell.angle_gamma   90.00
#
_symmetry.space_group_name_H-M   'P 1'
#
loop_
_entity.id
_entity.type
_entity.pdbx_description
1 polymer ?
#
loop_
_entity_poly.entity_id
_entity_poly.type
_entity_poly.pdbx_seq_one_letter_code
_entity_poly.pdbx_strand_id
1 'polypeptide(L)'
;MIEKVNSPANIQAMLQTLKQYETEAKSGLNPGNVGKSEVSQPSFLDSVKSAIGSVNDAAQAAGIRKTAYEKGEDIPLTDVVLSMQRSSVAFEATLQIRNKMLRAYEEVLRMPV
;
A
#
# COMPACT_ATOMS: atom_id res chain seq x y z
N MET A 1 16.51 44.34 -55.66
CA MET A 1 16.86 43.05 -55.04
C MET A 1 15.90 42.78 -53.88
N ILE A 2 14.67 42.37 -54.16
CA ILE A 2 13.69 41.97 -53.14
C ILE A 2 12.85 40.84 -53.75
N GLU A 3 13.33 39.61 -53.70
CA GLU A 3 12.51 38.41 -53.95
C GLU A 3 13.32 37.16 -53.61
N LYS A 4 13.27 36.71 -52.35
CA LYS A 4 13.57 35.31 -51.95
C LYS A 4 13.20 34.97 -50.49
N VAL A 5 12.27 35.70 -49.85
CA VAL A 5 11.99 35.54 -48.41
C VAL A 5 10.83 34.57 -48.10
N ASN A 6 10.08 34.07 -49.08
CA ASN A 6 9.02 33.08 -48.83
C ASN A 6 9.33 31.74 -49.51
N SER A 7 10.02 30.87 -48.77
CA SER A 7 10.32 29.50 -49.21
C SER A 7 9.25 28.51 -48.72
N PRO A 8 8.61 27.72 -49.62
CA PRO A 8 7.68 26.64 -49.25
C PRO A 8 8.31 25.54 -48.38
N ALA A 9 9.65 25.49 -48.32
CA ALA A 9 10.42 24.60 -47.45
C ALA A 9 10.20 24.86 -45.96
N ASN A 10 10.01 26.12 -45.54
CA ASN A 10 9.80 26.46 -44.13
C ASN A 10 8.41 26.05 -43.64
N ILE A 11 7.42 26.11 -44.54
CA ILE A 11 6.04 25.67 -44.27
C ILE A 11 5.99 24.16 -44.14
N GLN A 12 6.75 23.43 -44.97
CA GLN A 12 6.86 21.97 -44.89
C GLN A 12 7.55 21.52 -43.60
N ALA A 13 8.62 22.19 -43.17
CA ALA A 13 9.28 21.91 -41.91
C ALA A 13 8.33 22.11 -40.71
N MET A 14 7.57 23.21 -40.70
CA MET A 14 6.59 23.48 -39.65
C MET A 14 5.43 22.48 -39.64
N LEU A 15 4.95 22.03 -40.81
CA LEU A 15 3.96 20.96 -40.94
C LEU A 15 4.49 19.61 -40.42
N GLN A 16 5.79 19.36 -40.57
CA GLN A 16 6.42 18.13 -40.08
C GLN A 16 6.55 18.15 -38.56
N THR A 17 6.90 19.30 -37.98
CA THR A 17 6.88 19.54 -36.53
C THR A 17 5.47 19.38 -35.96
N LEU A 18 4.45 19.94 -36.62
CA LEU A 18 3.06 19.80 -36.18
C LEU A 18 2.57 18.35 -36.22
N LYS A 19 2.96 17.57 -37.24
CA LYS A 19 2.65 16.13 -37.30
C LYS A 19 3.32 15.32 -36.19
N GLN A 20 4.54 15.69 -35.79
CA GLN A 20 5.22 15.06 -34.65
C GLN A 20 4.47 15.32 -33.35
N TYR A 21 4.07 16.58 -33.09
CA TYR A 21 3.28 16.93 -31.92
C TYR A 21 1.89 16.25 -31.91
N GLU A 22 1.24 16.10 -33.07
CA GLU A 22 -0.06 15.40 -33.15
C GLU A 22 0.06 13.91 -32.84
N THR A 23 1.19 13.28 -33.20
CA THR A 23 1.45 11.86 -32.93
C THR A 23 1.78 11.64 -31.45
N GLU A 24 2.55 12.54 -30.84
CA GLU A 24 2.86 12.51 -29.40
C GLU A 24 1.63 12.77 -28.53
N ALA A 25 0.76 13.71 -28.94
CA ALA A 25 -0.51 13.98 -28.26
C ALA A 25 -1.50 12.80 -28.36
N LYS A 26 -1.51 12.06 -29.48
CA LYS A 26 -2.34 10.85 -29.64
C LYS A 26 -1.76 9.63 -28.91
N SER A 27 -0.44 9.54 -28.74
CA SER A 27 0.19 8.47 -27.94
C SER A 27 0.02 8.65 -26.43
N GLY A 28 -0.27 9.86 -25.93
CA GLY A 28 -0.56 10.14 -24.52
C GLY A 28 -2.01 9.85 -24.07
N LEU A 29 -2.91 9.53 -25.01
CA LEU A 29 -4.34 9.30 -24.75
C LEU A 29 -4.77 7.95 -25.29
N ASN A 30 -4.02 6.88 -24.97
CA ASN A 30 -4.49 5.51 -25.21
C ASN A 30 -5.56 5.16 -24.15
N PRO A 31 -6.87 5.18 -24.47
CA PRO A 31 -7.93 4.92 -23.50
C PRO A 31 -8.01 3.43 -23.11
N GLY A 32 -7.14 2.59 -23.68
CA GLY A 32 -7.02 1.16 -23.38
C GLY A 32 -6.04 0.81 -22.25
N ASN A 33 -5.23 1.75 -21.75
CA ASN A 33 -4.23 1.49 -20.70
C ASN A 33 -4.52 2.18 -19.36
N VAL A 34 -5.71 2.75 -19.17
CA VAL A 34 -6.21 3.18 -17.84
C VAL A 34 -6.76 1.97 -17.06
N GLY A 35 -6.16 0.80 -17.29
CA GLY A 35 -6.51 -0.45 -16.65
C GLY A 35 -5.23 -1.13 -16.19
N LYS A 36 -5.10 -1.26 -14.86
CA LYS A 36 -4.17 -2.20 -14.22
C LYS A 36 -2.68 -1.89 -14.35
N SER A 37 -2.26 -0.78 -13.76
CA SER A 37 -1.08 -0.91 -12.90
C SER A 37 -1.52 -1.70 -11.68
N GLU A 38 -1.55 -3.04 -11.78
CA GLU A 38 -1.57 -3.89 -10.60
C GLU A 38 -0.21 -3.73 -9.92
N VAL A 39 -0.03 -2.60 -9.23
CA VAL A 39 0.77 -2.62 -8.01
C VAL A 39 0.10 -3.72 -7.20
N SER A 40 0.76 -4.86 -7.08
CA SER A 40 0.32 -5.96 -6.24
C SER A 40 0.31 -5.44 -4.81
N GLN A 41 -0.78 -4.75 -4.46
CA GLN A 41 -1.04 -4.29 -3.12
C GLN A 41 -1.10 -5.57 -2.29
N PRO A 42 -0.33 -5.67 -1.19
CA PRO A 42 -0.42 -6.83 -0.33
C PRO A 42 -1.90 -7.05 0.00
N SER A 43 -2.38 -8.27 -0.22
CA SER A 43 -3.80 -8.52 -0.05
C SER A 43 -4.17 -8.17 1.39
N PHE A 44 -5.38 -7.66 1.59
CA PHE A 44 -5.87 -7.35 2.93
C PHE A 44 -5.72 -8.57 3.87
N LEU A 45 -5.92 -9.77 3.34
CA LEU A 45 -5.71 -11.03 4.06
C LEU A 45 -4.25 -11.25 4.45
N ASP A 46 -3.29 -10.94 3.58
CA ASP A 46 -1.86 -11.03 3.91
C ASP A 46 -1.47 -10.04 5.01
N SER A 47 -2.02 -8.82 4.94
CA SER A 47 -1.81 -7.78 5.95
C SER A 47 -2.38 -8.19 7.31
N VAL A 48 -3.58 -8.78 7.32
CA VAL A 48 -4.21 -9.29 8.55
C VAL A 48 -3.47 -10.51 9.10
N LYS A 49 -3.04 -11.43 8.24
CA LYS A 49 -2.22 -12.59 8.63
C LYS A 49 -0.90 -12.14 9.26
N SER A 50 -0.24 -11.14 8.67
CA SER A 50 0.97 -10.52 9.20
C SER A 50 0.73 -9.84 10.54
N ALA A 51 -0.38 -9.12 10.70
CA ALA A 51 -0.75 -8.49 11.95
C ALA A 51 -1.00 -9.51 13.08
N ILE A 52 -1.70 -10.61 12.79
CA ILE A 52 -1.91 -11.72 13.75
C ILE A 52 -0.58 -12.34 14.16
N GLY A 53 0.33 -12.57 13.20
CA GLY A 53 1.69 -13.04 13.49
C GLY A 53 2.44 -12.08 14.42
N SER A 54 2.37 -10.78 14.12
CA SER A 54 3.01 -9.73 14.93
C SER A 54 2.49 -9.69 16.38
N VAL A 55 1.20 -10.00 16.60
CA VAL A 55 0.62 -10.07 17.96
C VAL A 55 1.12 -11.29 18.71
N ASN A 56 1.24 -12.43 18.05
CA ASN A 56 1.87 -13.62 18.65
C ASN A 56 3.33 -13.33 19.03
N ASP A 57 4.08 -12.66 18.17
CA ASP A 57 5.47 -12.30 18.45
C ASP A 57 5.57 -11.33 19.63
N ALA A 58 4.67 -10.35 19.70
CA ALA A 58 4.58 -9.43 20.84
C ALA A 58 4.28 -10.16 22.16
N ALA A 59 3.37 -11.14 22.14
CA ALA A 59 3.03 -11.95 23.31
C ALA A 59 4.20 -12.82 23.76
N GLN A 60 4.91 -13.47 22.83
CA GLN A 60 6.10 -14.24 23.13
C GLN A 60 7.23 -13.37 23.69
N ALA A 61 7.49 -12.21 23.07
CA ALA A 61 8.50 -11.27 23.54
C ALA A 61 8.22 -10.79 24.96
N ALA A 62 6.95 -10.49 25.29
CA ALA A 62 6.56 -10.12 26.65
C ALA A 62 6.78 -11.25 27.65
N GLY A 63 6.46 -12.50 27.27
CA GLY A 63 6.71 -13.69 28.09
C GLY A 63 8.20 -13.91 28.36
N ILE A 64 9.03 -13.80 27.31
CA ILE A 64 10.50 -13.95 27.43
C ILE A 64 11.07 -12.90 28.39
N ARG A 65 10.69 -11.62 28.24
CA ARG A 65 11.17 -10.55 29.12
C ARG A 65 10.73 -10.75 30.57
N LYS A 66 9.48 -11.19 30.78
CA LYS A 66 8.98 -11.54 32.12
C LYS A 66 9.83 -12.64 32.75
N THR A 67 10.07 -13.72 32.03
CA THR A 67 10.89 -14.84 32.52
C THR A 67 12.33 -14.43 32.78
N ALA A 68 12.93 -13.62 31.91
CA ALA A 68 14.28 -13.11 32.09
C ALA A 68 14.39 -12.20 33.34
N TYR A 69 13.40 -11.33 33.56
CA TYR A 69 13.30 -10.54 34.78
C TYR A 69 13.14 -11.41 36.03
N GLU A 70 12.26 -12.43 35.99
CA GLU A 70 12.08 -13.40 37.09
C GLU A 70 13.36 -14.19 37.41
N LYS A 71 14.23 -14.40 36.41
CA LYS A 71 15.54 -15.05 36.56
C LYS A 71 16.63 -14.11 37.10
N GLY A 72 16.33 -12.82 37.27
CA GLY A 72 17.30 -11.83 37.73
C GLY A 72 18.26 -11.32 36.65
N GLU A 73 17.91 -11.46 35.36
CA GLU A 73 18.65 -10.79 34.29
C GLU A 73 18.51 -9.25 34.41
N ASP A 74 19.49 -8.51 33.89
CA ASP A 74 19.53 -7.04 33.93
C ASP A 74 18.55 -6.42 32.92
N ILE A 75 17.26 -6.65 33.16
CA ILE A 75 16.16 -6.09 32.38
C ILE A 75 15.36 -5.17 33.30
N PRO A 76 15.16 -3.88 32.94
CA PRO A 76 14.31 -3.00 33.71
C PRO A 76 12.88 -3.53 33.81
N LEU A 77 12.30 -3.51 35.01
CA LEU A 77 10.88 -3.85 35.21
C LEU A 77 9.96 -3.03 34.29
N THR A 78 10.34 -1.78 34.00
CA THR A 78 9.62 -0.90 33.07
C THR A 78 9.51 -1.49 31.67
N ASP A 79 10.54 -2.18 31.17
CA ASP A 79 10.54 -2.79 29.84
C ASP A 79 9.67 -4.04 29.78
N VAL A 80 9.59 -4.79 30.88
CA VAL A 80 8.67 -5.92 31.02
C VAL A 80 7.23 -5.41 30.98
N VAL A 81 6.89 -4.45 31.84
CA VAL A 81 5.53 -3.89 31.92
C VAL A 81 5.13 -3.23 30.59
N LEU A 82 6.04 -2.48 29.96
CA LEU A 82 5.77 -1.87 28.66
C LEU A 82 5.55 -2.92 27.56
N SER A 83 6.30 -4.03 27.58
CA SER A 83 6.08 -5.15 26.64
C SER A 83 4.71 -5.80 26.83
N MET A 84 4.27 -5.98 28.07
CA MET A 84 2.96 -6.52 28.41
C MET A 84 1.84 -5.59 27.93
N GLN A 85 1.98 -4.28 28.17
CA GLN A 85 1.02 -3.28 27.70
C GLN A 85 0.92 -3.26 26.18
N ARG A 86 2.06 -3.28 25.47
CA ARG A 86 2.09 -3.36 24.00
C ARG A 86 1.37 -4.61 23.49
N SER A 87 1.63 -5.77 24.11
CA SER A 87 0.95 -7.02 23.75
C SER A 87 -0.56 -6.95 23.99
N SER A 88 -1.02 -6.31 25.08
CA SER A 88 -2.45 -6.17 25.38
C SER A 88 -3.16 -5.31 24.33
N VAL A 89 -2.59 -4.14 24.01
CA VAL A 89 -3.16 -3.22 23.01
C VAL A 89 -3.18 -3.86 21.62
N ALA A 90 -2.11 -4.59 21.24
CA ALA A 90 -2.06 -5.31 19.97
C ALA A 90 -3.13 -6.42 19.88
N PHE A 91 -3.35 -7.14 20.98
CA PHE A 91 -4.39 -8.17 21.05
C PHE A 91 -5.80 -7.57 20.93
N GLU A 92 -6.08 -6.48 21.64
CA GLU A 92 -7.35 -5.76 21.53
C GLU A 92 -7.62 -5.29 20.10
N ALA A 93 -6.61 -4.71 19.44
CA ALA A 93 -6.71 -4.29 18.04
C ALA A 93 -7.04 -5.49 17.12
N THR A 94 -6.45 -6.65 17.37
CA THR A 94 -6.70 -7.88 16.61
C THR A 94 -8.15 -8.36 16.80
N LEU A 95 -8.68 -8.30 18.01
CA LEU A 95 -10.07 -8.65 18.27
C LEU A 95 -11.04 -7.74 17.51
N GLN A 96 -10.73 -6.44 17.44
CA GLN A 96 -11.54 -5.49 16.65
C GLN A 96 -11.53 -5.83 15.16
N ILE A 97 -10.37 -6.18 14.61
CA ILE A 97 -10.23 -6.60 13.20
C ILE A 97 -11.03 -7.89 12.95
N ARG A 98 -10.88 -8.91 13.83
CA ARG A 98 -11.66 -10.15 13.76
C ARG A 98 -13.15 -9.87 13.71
N ASN A 99 -13.65 -9.04 14.62
CA ASN A 99 -15.07 -8.70 14.69
C ASN A 99 -15.55 -7.97 13.43
N LYS A 100 -14.74 -7.05 12.89
CA LYS A 100 -15.06 -6.36 11.63
C LYS A 100 -15.08 -7.32 10.44
N MET A 101 -14.16 -8.28 10.37
CA MET A 101 -14.14 -9.29 9.32
C MET A 101 -15.35 -10.21 9.37
N LEU A 102 -15.75 -10.66 10.57
CA LEU A 102 -16.94 -11.48 10.74
C LEU A 102 -18.20 -10.72 10.28
N ARG A 103 -18.34 -9.45 10.68
CA ARG A 103 -19.46 -8.61 10.20
C ARG A 103 -19.44 -8.40 8.69
N ALA A 104 -18.27 -8.16 8.09
CA ALA A 104 -18.17 -8.00 6.64
C ALA A 104 -18.56 -9.28 5.89
N TYR A 105 -18.17 -10.45 6.41
CA TYR A 105 -18.61 -11.73 5.88
C TYR A 105 -20.13 -11.94 6.02
N GLU A 106 -20.69 -11.65 7.20
CA GLU A 106 -22.14 -11.70 7.43
C GLU A 106 -22.92 -10.74 6.51
N GLU A 107 -22.39 -9.55 6.25
CA GLU A 107 -23.00 -8.55 5.37
C GLU A 107 -23.04 -9.03 3.92
N VAL A 108 -21.92 -9.60 3.43
CA VAL A 108 -21.87 -10.17 2.07
C VAL A 108 -22.88 -11.31 1.91
N LEU A 109 -23.06 -12.14 2.94
CA LEU A 109 -24.05 -13.22 2.93
C LEU A 109 -25.50 -12.71 2.92
N ARG A 110 -25.74 -11.55 3.55
CA ARG A 110 -27.06 -10.93 3.67
C ARG A 110 -27.47 -10.10 2.46
N MET A 111 -26.53 -9.78 1.56
CA MET A 111 -26.88 -9.14 0.29
C MET A 111 -27.72 -10.11 -0.56
N PRO A 112 -28.97 -9.76 -0.91
CA PRO A 112 -29.72 -10.53 -1.89
C PRO A 112 -29.01 -10.42 -3.25
N VAL A 113 -28.87 -11.54 -3.94
CA VAL A 113 -28.46 -11.60 -5.36
C VAL A 113 -29.58 -11.14 -6.27
#